data_AF-A0A9N9HI19-F1
#
_entry.id   AF-A0A9N9HI19-F1
#
_cell.length_a   1.000
_cell.length_b   1.000
_cell.length_c   1.000
_cell.angle_alpha   90.00
_cell.angle_beta   90.00
_cell.angle_gamma   90.00
#
_symmetry.space_group_name_H-M   'P 1'
#
loop_
_entity.id
_entity.type
_entity.pdbx_description
1 polymer ?
#
loop_
_entity_poly.entity_id
_entity_poly.type
_entity_poly.pdbx_seq_one_letter_code
_entity_poly.pdbx_strand_id
1 'polypeptide(L)'
;EENNDNARHEVLRAYYFLGEELEKRLTDYKQSMEEHEAQKKVNDEVRDQLPNEVSKNALRKKTERARKIYDLFFRIGGDKVQRMTYIQRIKTFTAPSISNLSSENIKYVALQ
;
A
#
# COMPACT_ATOMS: atom_id res chain seq x y z
N GLU A 1 8.89 -11.13 -21.49
CA GLU A 1 8.09 -11.41 -20.27
C GLU A 1 8.80 -10.94 -19.00
N GLU A 2 10.09 -11.26 -18.81
CA GLU A 2 10.91 -10.87 -17.64
C GLU A 2 10.86 -9.37 -17.25
N ASN A 3 10.87 -8.48 -18.24
CA ASN A 3 10.85 -7.02 -18.00
C ASN A 3 9.50 -6.52 -17.42
N ASN A 4 8.39 -7.20 -17.71
CA ASN A 4 7.05 -6.84 -17.22
C ASN A 4 6.82 -7.37 -15.79
N ASP A 5 7.41 -8.51 -15.46
CA ASP A 5 7.37 -9.07 -14.10
C ASP A 5 8.08 -8.15 -13.12
N ASN A 6 9.26 -7.66 -13.50
CA ASN A 6 10.03 -6.73 -12.68
C ASN A 6 9.28 -5.40 -12.45
N ALA A 7 8.67 -4.82 -13.51
CA ALA A 7 7.88 -3.60 -13.40
C ALA A 7 6.67 -3.75 -12.46
N ARG A 8 5.98 -4.91 -12.46
CA ARG A 8 4.86 -5.16 -11.54
C ARG A 8 5.32 -5.30 -10.10
N HIS A 9 6.45 -5.97 -9.85
CA HIS A 9 7.02 -6.06 -8.51
C HIS A 9 7.45 -4.71 -7.99
N GLU A 10 8.02 -3.85 -8.84
CA GLU A 10 8.37 -2.48 -8.48
C GLU A 10 7.13 -1.66 -8.11
N VAL A 11 6.05 -1.75 -8.89
CA VAL A 11 4.78 -1.08 -8.57
C VAL A 11 4.22 -1.56 -7.22
N LEU A 12 4.22 -2.87 -6.96
CA LEU A 12 3.76 -3.41 -5.68
C LEU A 12 4.63 -2.97 -4.51
N ARG A 13 5.96 -2.96 -4.68
CA ARG A 13 6.90 -2.45 -3.68
C ARG A 13 6.64 -0.97 -3.40
N ALA A 14 6.46 -0.14 -4.42
CA ALA A 14 6.16 1.28 -4.26
C ALA A 14 4.87 1.50 -3.47
N TYR A 15 3.81 0.74 -3.78
CA TYR A 15 2.56 0.80 -3.01
C TYR A 15 2.74 0.34 -1.56
N TYR A 16 3.51 -0.73 -1.32
CA TYR A 16 3.79 -1.23 0.02
C TYR A 16 4.51 -0.18 0.87
N PHE A 17 5.59 0.42 0.35
CA PHE A 17 6.35 1.43 1.08
C PHE A 17 5.55 2.71 1.30
N LEU A 18 4.77 3.15 0.30
CA LEU A 18 3.86 4.27 0.48
C LEU A 18 2.83 3.97 1.59
N GLY A 19 2.27 2.76 1.62
CA GLY A 19 1.34 2.34 2.66
C GLY A 19 1.98 2.32 4.06
N GLU A 20 3.23 1.84 4.17
CA GLU A 20 4.01 1.84 5.42
C GLU A 20 4.17 3.26 5.99
N GLU A 21 4.56 4.23 5.16
CA GLU A 21 4.73 5.62 5.58
C GLU A 21 3.40 6.32 5.90
N LEU A 22 2.34 6.02 5.13
CA LEU A 22 1.00 6.55 5.40
C LEU A 22 0.46 6.07 6.76
N GLU A 23 0.66 4.79 7.09
CA GLU A 23 0.24 4.25 8.39
C GLU A 23 1.07 4.83 9.55
N LYS A 24 2.40 5.00 9.39
CA LYS A 24 3.22 5.68 10.40
C LYS A 24 2.71 7.09 10.68
N ARG A 25 2.47 7.89 9.63
CA ARG A 25 1.93 9.25 9.80
C ARG A 25 0.53 9.29 10.39
N LEU A 26 -0.31 8.33 10.02
CA LEU A 26 -1.63 8.21 10.61
C LEU A 26 -1.53 7.88 12.12
N THR A 27 -0.66 6.95 12.50
CA THR A 27 -0.41 6.62 13.92
C THR A 27 0.12 7.81 14.69
N ASP A 28 1.08 8.57 14.15
CA ASP A 28 1.58 9.79 14.77
C ASP A 28 0.45 10.79 15.04
N TYR A 29 -0.39 11.06 14.03
CA TYR A 29 -1.47 12.02 14.18
C TYR A 29 -2.57 11.58 15.12
N LYS A 30 -2.91 10.29 15.14
CA LYS A 30 -3.88 9.72 16.08
C LYS A 30 -3.50 9.90 17.55
N GLN A 31 -2.25 10.27 17.87
CA GLN A 31 -1.84 10.60 19.25
C GLN A 31 -2.44 11.91 19.75
N SER A 32 -2.81 12.84 18.85
CA SER A 32 -3.24 14.19 19.23
C SER A 32 -4.54 14.66 18.57
N MET A 33 -5.15 13.85 17.70
CA MET A 33 -6.39 14.22 17.00
C MET A 33 -7.26 13.00 16.70
N GLU A 34 -8.54 13.25 16.44
CA GLU A 34 -9.51 12.22 16.10
C GLU A 34 -9.15 11.52 14.79
N GLU A 35 -9.54 10.26 14.63
CA GLU A 35 -9.17 9.44 13.47
C GLU A 35 -9.52 10.10 12.13
N HIS A 36 -10.70 10.72 12.04
CA HIS A 36 -11.14 11.39 10.81
C HIS A 36 -10.28 12.63 10.47
N GLU A 37 -9.80 13.36 11.48
CA GLU A 37 -8.91 14.52 11.32
C GLU A 37 -7.50 14.08 10.92
N ALA A 38 -6.98 13.05 11.59
CA ALA A 38 -5.70 12.44 11.27
C ALA A 38 -5.67 11.95 9.82
N GLN A 39 -6.75 11.30 9.40
CA GLN A 39 -6.88 10.81 8.02
C GLN A 39 -6.93 11.94 6.99
N LYS A 40 -7.63 13.03 7.30
CA LYS A 40 -7.69 14.21 6.44
C LYS A 40 -6.30 14.83 6.32
N LYS A 41 -5.60 15.01 7.44
CA LYS A 41 -4.26 15.60 7.49
C LYS A 41 -3.24 14.81 6.67
N VAL A 42 -3.21 13.49 6.80
CA VAL A 42 -2.36 12.63 5.96
C VAL A 42 -2.67 12.82 4.47
N ASN A 43 -3.94 12.88 4.08
CA ASN A 43 -4.29 13.07 2.66
C ASN A 43 -3.91 14.48 2.16
N ASP A 44 -4.03 15.50 3.00
CA ASP A 44 -3.63 16.87 2.67
C ASP A 44 -2.10 16.95 2.48
N GLU A 45 -1.30 16.28 3.33
CA GLU A 45 0.16 16.21 3.14
C GLU A 45 0.59 15.55 1.84
N VAL A 46 -0.10 14.48 1.43
CA VAL A 46 0.18 13.83 0.14
C VAL A 46 -0.27 14.73 -1.01
N ARG A 47 -1.37 15.49 -0.83
CA ARG A 47 -1.87 16.44 -1.83
C ARG A 47 -0.87 17.56 -2.09
N ASP A 48 -0.25 18.08 -1.05
CA ASP A 48 0.72 19.19 -1.11
C ASP A 48 2.00 18.83 -1.87
N GLN A 49 2.31 17.53 -1.99
CA GLN A 49 3.46 17.02 -2.73
C GLN A 49 3.15 16.76 -4.22
N LEU A 50 1.91 16.95 -4.67
CA LEU A 50 1.48 16.54 -6.00
C LEU A 50 1.01 17.73 -6.86
N PRO A 51 1.20 17.65 -8.20
CA PRO A 51 0.72 18.66 -9.13
C PRO A 51 -0.78 18.90 -9.00
N ASN A 52 -1.22 20.12 -9.29
CA ASN A 52 -2.62 20.51 -9.05
C ASN A 52 -3.63 19.75 -9.91
N GLU A 53 -3.18 19.21 -11.03
CA GLU A 53 -3.90 18.41 -12.02
C GLU A 53 -4.34 17.04 -11.46
N VAL A 54 -3.70 16.55 -10.40
CA VAL A 54 -4.13 15.32 -9.74
C VAL A 54 -5.42 15.56 -8.97
N SER A 55 -6.52 14.95 -9.43
CA SER A 55 -7.79 15.06 -8.74
C SER A 55 -7.74 14.46 -7.32
N LYS A 56 -8.44 15.10 -6.37
CA LYS A 56 -8.59 14.60 -4.99
C LYS A 56 -9.09 13.16 -4.93
N ASN A 57 -10.00 12.78 -5.84
CA ASN A 57 -10.52 11.41 -5.92
C ASN A 57 -9.46 10.40 -6.37
N ALA A 58 -8.65 10.74 -7.37
CA ALA A 58 -7.56 9.88 -7.83
C ALA A 58 -6.50 9.70 -6.74
N LEU A 59 -6.17 10.79 -6.04
CA LEU A 59 -5.28 10.76 -4.87
C LEU A 59 -5.80 9.82 -3.79
N ARG A 60 -7.05 10.01 -3.35
CA ARG A 60 -7.68 9.18 -2.32
C ARG A 60 -7.67 7.70 -2.68
N LYS A 61 -8.02 7.35 -3.93
CA LYS A 61 -7.98 5.97 -4.40
C LYS A 61 -6.58 5.36 -4.35
N LYS A 62 -5.53 6.15 -4.65
CA LYS A 62 -4.14 5.68 -4.59
C LYS A 62 -3.67 5.51 -3.16
N THR A 63 -3.97 6.44 -2.25
CA THR A 63 -3.59 6.33 -0.83
C THR A 63 -4.32 5.18 -0.15
N GLU A 64 -5.62 5.02 -0.38
CA GLU A 64 -6.40 3.86 0.13
C GLU A 64 -5.82 2.53 -0.38
N ARG A 65 -5.44 2.45 -1.66
CA ARG A 65 -4.82 1.24 -2.23
C ARG A 65 -3.48 0.93 -1.57
N ALA A 66 -2.63 1.93 -1.37
CA ALA A 66 -1.33 1.76 -0.73
C ALA A 66 -1.48 1.19 0.68
N ARG A 67 -2.39 1.77 1.47
CA ARG A 67 -2.69 1.32 2.84
C ARG A 67 -3.21 -0.12 2.88
N LYS A 68 -4.15 -0.47 2.00
CA LYS A 68 -4.66 -1.85 1.88
C LYS A 68 -3.56 -2.85 1.53
N ILE A 69 -2.70 -2.52 0.58
CA ILE A 69 -1.57 -3.39 0.20
C ILE A 69 -0.62 -3.59 1.39
N TYR A 70 -0.24 -2.51 2.07
CA TYR A 70 0.60 -2.59 3.27
C TYR A 70 -0.04 -3.47 4.35
N ASP A 71 -1.30 -3.21 4.71
CA ASP A 71 -2.04 -3.96 5.74
C ASP A 71 -2.13 -5.47 5.39
N LEU A 72 -2.40 -5.82 4.14
CA LEU A 72 -2.43 -7.21 3.68
C LEU A 72 -1.09 -7.93 3.91
N PHE A 73 0.03 -7.34 3.46
CA PHE A 73 1.35 -7.96 3.62
C PHE A 73 1.81 -7.94 5.07
N PHE A 74 1.50 -6.88 5.82
CA PHE A 74 1.81 -6.76 7.24
C PHE A 74 1.16 -7.89 8.05
N ARG A 75 -0.09 -8.24 7.74
CA ARG A 75 -0.84 -9.33 8.42
C ARG A 75 -0.28 -10.72 8.16
N ILE A 76 0.29 -10.98 6.98
CA ILE A 76 0.76 -12.33 6.62
C ILE A 76 2.25 -12.58 6.90
N GLY A 77 3.05 -11.54 7.11
CA GLY A 77 4.50 -11.64 7.33
C GLY A 77 4.93 -11.10 8.69
N GLY A 78 5.77 -11.86 9.40
CA GLY A 78 6.28 -11.50 10.72
C GLY A 78 7.28 -10.34 10.69
N ASP A 79 8.19 -10.35 9.71
CA ASP A 79 9.21 -9.30 9.54
C ASP A 79 9.21 -8.71 8.13
N LYS A 80 9.98 -7.63 7.95
CA LYS A 80 10.07 -6.90 6.67
C LYS A 80 10.70 -7.72 5.55
N VAL A 81 11.64 -8.61 5.85
CA VAL A 81 12.32 -9.49 4.87
C VAL A 81 11.33 -10.52 4.33
N GLN A 82 10.54 -11.12 5.20
CA GLN A 82 9.49 -12.07 4.82
C GLN A 82 8.42 -11.41 3.96
N ARG A 83 7.97 -10.20 4.33
CA ARG A 83 7.00 -9.42 3.54
C ARG A 83 7.53 -9.09 2.14
N MET A 84 8.81 -8.74 2.04
CA MET A 84 9.43 -8.44 0.74
C MET A 84 9.56 -9.68 -0.14
N THR A 85 9.88 -10.83 0.47
CA THR A 85 9.87 -12.13 -0.22
C THR A 85 8.48 -12.45 -0.78
N TYR A 86 7.41 -12.21 -0.02
CA TYR A 86 6.04 -12.42 -0.48
C TYR A 86 5.66 -11.54 -1.66
N ILE A 87 6.04 -10.26 -1.64
CA ILE A 87 5.79 -9.33 -2.76
C ILE A 87 6.50 -9.82 -4.03
N GLN A 88 7.74 -10.29 -3.92
CA GLN A 88 8.52 -10.81 -5.06
C GLN A 88 7.94 -12.10 -5.66
N ARG A 89 7.24 -12.92 -4.86
CA ARG A 89 6.60 -14.15 -5.34
C ARG A 89 5.31 -13.93 -6.12
N ILE A 90 4.75 -12.72 -6.10
CA ILE A 90 3.53 -12.43 -6.85
C ILE A 90 3.81 -12.50 -8.36
N LYS A 91 3.33 -13.56 -9.02
CA LYS A 91 3.56 -13.78 -10.46
C LYS A 91 2.49 -13.18 -11.36
N THR A 92 1.22 -13.13 -10.96
CA THR A 92 0.12 -12.82 -11.89
C THR A 92 -0.75 -11.64 -11.49
N PHE A 93 -0.69 -11.20 -10.23
CA PHE A 93 -1.59 -10.16 -9.72
C PHE A 93 -0.99 -8.76 -9.86
N THR A 94 -1.86 -7.79 -10.11
CA THR A 94 -1.52 -6.36 -10.12
C THR A 94 -1.88 -5.71 -8.79
N ALA A 95 -1.34 -4.51 -8.51
CA ALA A 95 -1.68 -3.75 -7.29
C ALA A 95 -3.20 -3.53 -7.09
N PRO A 96 -3.98 -3.12 -8.13
CA PRO A 96 -5.44 -3.08 -8.00
C PRO A 96 -6.06 -4.42 -7.59
N SER A 97 -5.66 -5.53 -8.22
CA SER A 97 -6.20 -6.86 -7.93
C SER A 97 -5.85 -7.31 -6.51
N ILE A 98 -4.61 -7.10 -6.07
CA ILE A 98 -4.16 -7.45 -4.72
C ILE A 98 -4.94 -6.67 -3.66
N SER A 99 -5.18 -5.37 -3.87
CA SER A 99 -5.89 -4.54 -2.90
C SER A 99 -7.34 -4.95 -2.62
N ASN A 100 -7.89 -5.89 -3.40
CA ASN A 100 -9.22 -6.47 -3.22
C ASN A 100 -9.18 -7.91 -2.65
N LEU A 101 -8.01 -8.48 -2.38
CA LEU A 101 -7.89 -9.82 -1.81
C LEU A 101 -8.09 -9.81 -0.28
N SER A 102 -8.50 -10.95 0.27
CA SER A 102 -8.45 -11.22 1.71
C SER A 102 -7.03 -11.61 2.14
N SER A 103 -6.75 -11.52 3.45
CA SER A 103 -5.49 -11.99 4.05
C SER A 103 -5.19 -13.46 3.75
N GLU A 104 -6.22 -14.31 3.68
CA GLU A 104 -6.08 -15.75 3.38
C GLU A 104 -5.68 -15.96 1.91
N ASN A 105 -6.31 -15.22 0.99
CA ASN A 105 -6.01 -15.31 -0.43
C ASN A 105 -4.62 -14.78 -0.75
N ILE A 106 -4.18 -13.68 -0.12
CA ILE A 106 -2.82 -13.17 -0.33
C ILE A 106 -1.77 -14.13 0.24
N LYS A 107 -2.04 -14.80 1.37
CA LYS A 107 -1.16 -15.83 1.92
C LYS A 107 -1.03 -17.01 0.94
N TYR A 108 -2.13 -17.47 0.35
CA TYR A 108 -2.10 -18.52 -0.67
C TYR A 108 -1.24 -18.12 -1.87
N VAL A 109 -1.47 -16.93 -2.43
CA VAL A 109 -0.75 -16.45 -3.63
C VAL A 109 0.74 -16.18 -3.35
N ALA A 110 1.09 -15.71 -2.15
CA ALA A 110 2.48 -15.38 -1.79
C ALA A 110 3.33 -16.61 -1.38
N LEU A 111 2.70 -17.76 -1.13
CA LEU A 111 3.37 -19.00 -0.71
C LEU A 111 3.55 -20.03 -1.83
N GLN A 112 3.00 -19.77 -3.02
CA GLN A 112 3.23 -20.55 -4.25
C GLN A 112 4.58 -20.19 -4.89
#